data_AF-A0A672KEP7-F1
#
_entry.id   AF-A0A672KEP7-F1
#
_cell.length_a   1.000
_cell.length_b   1.000
_cell.length_c   1.000
_cell.angle_alpha   90.00
_cell.angle_beta   90.00
_cell.angle_gamma   90.00
#
_symmetry.space_group_name_H-M   'P 1'
#
loop_
_entity.id
_entity.type
_entity.pdbx_description
1 polymer ?
#
loop_
_entity_poly.entity_id
_entity_poly.type
_entity_poly.pdbx_seq_one_letter_code
_entity_poly.pdbx_strand_id
1 'polypeptide(L)'
;IVLKAFLFPSSVLIVLLYLGVQSTERDVKPGALANISNVQPKTKMQIDAQYAIAISVQRAQCTDVHADIQNVFSNKDAKHVKDELSKGQKCLLCTDSRNVIAARPNRTTKEHSEHVLLYPLGESPMDKLLEQADQNSCVVFYSYNSPCVKKCIRGEDNILNGLSNWINTRKNGMNAFVFNEIWQKDKKKNLAEEFLKINAVVPLYRCKITSDGMECWKCVENNNVDTFLIKGWHFNKSFFKPTMSNQFIILQSTLSFQ
;
A
#
# COMPACT_ATOMS: atom_id res chain seq x y z
N ILE A 1 45.13 14.97 -46.50
CA ILE A 1 44.02 15.71 -45.86
C ILE A 1 43.35 14.79 -44.86
N VAL A 2 43.08 15.32 -43.68
CA VAL A 2 42.83 14.64 -42.41
C VAL A 2 41.55 13.81 -42.41
N LEU A 3 41.66 12.61 -41.82
CA LEU A 3 40.59 11.71 -41.40
C LEU A 3 39.63 12.42 -40.43
N LYS A 4 38.32 12.38 -40.68
CA LYS A 4 37.30 12.54 -39.61
C LYS A 4 36.27 11.44 -39.72
N ALA A 5 36.68 10.22 -39.39
CA ALA A 5 35.75 9.26 -38.84
C ALA A 5 35.39 9.74 -37.43
N PHE A 6 34.16 10.22 -37.24
CA PHE A 6 33.62 10.45 -35.90
C PHE A 6 33.41 9.08 -35.25
N LEU A 7 34.44 8.60 -34.55
CA LEU A 7 34.31 7.57 -33.54
C LEU A 7 33.50 8.17 -32.39
N PHE A 8 32.20 7.92 -32.39
CA PHE A 8 31.41 8.10 -31.17
C PHE A 8 31.96 7.14 -30.12
N PRO A 9 32.40 7.64 -28.95
CA PRO A 9 32.91 6.76 -27.91
C PRO A 9 31.78 5.85 -27.44
N SER A 10 31.93 4.54 -27.68
CA SER A 10 31.00 3.48 -27.23
C SER A 10 30.74 3.52 -25.71
N SER A 11 31.59 4.22 -24.96
CA SER A 11 31.46 4.50 -23.54
C SER A 11 30.24 5.36 -23.19
N VAL A 12 29.81 6.29 -24.04
CA VAL A 12 28.65 7.17 -23.76
C VAL A 12 27.33 6.41 -23.93
N LEU A 13 27.28 5.46 -24.86
CA LEU A 13 26.10 4.62 -25.08
C LEU A 13 25.88 3.63 -23.93
N ILE A 14 26.96 3.09 -23.34
CA ILE A 14 26.90 2.21 -22.17
C ILE A 14 26.44 2.97 -20.92
N VAL A 15 26.86 4.24 -20.74
CA VAL A 15 26.39 5.08 -19.63
C VAL A 15 24.90 5.42 -19.77
N LEU A 16 24.41 5.68 -20.99
CA LEU A 16 22.98 5.90 -21.23
C LEU A 16 22.14 4.62 -21.05
N LEU A 17 22.70 3.44 -21.35
CA LEU A 17 22.07 2.16 -21.04
C LEU A 17 22.08 1.86 -19.52
N TYR A 18 23.15 2.21 -18.79
CA TYR A 18 23.18 2.06 -17.33
C TYR A 18 22.27 3.05 -16.60
N LEU A 19 22.11 4.28 -17.12
CA LEU A 19 21.16 5.26 -16.60
C LEU A 19 19.71 4.97 -17.02
N GLY A 20 19.52 4.18 -18.09
CA GLY A 20 18.20 3.77 -18.60
C GLY A 20 17.58 2.53 -17.92
N VAL A 21 18.29 1.88 -16.98
CA VAL A 21 17.81 0.64 -16.32
C VAL A 21 17.52 0.83 -14.82
N GLN A 22 17.73 2.01 -14.24
CA GLN A 22 17.48 2.24 -12.80
C GLN A 22 16.02 2.57 -12.43
N SER A 23 15.03 2.41 -13.31
CA SER A 23 13.69 2.98 -13.09
C SER A 23 12.48 2.06 -13.23
N THR A 24 12.52 0.78 -12.82
CA THR A 24 11.29 -0.06 -12.89
C THR A 24 10.93 -0.91 -11.68
N GLU A 25 11.70 -0.91 -10.57
CA GLU A 25 11.39 -1.79 -9.42
C GLU A 25 11.19 -1.07 -8.09
N ARG A 26 10.72 0.18 -8.11
CA ARG A 26 10.38 0.96 -6.89
C ARG A 26 8.92 0.85 -6.46
N ASP A 27 8.07 0.22 -7.25
CA ASP A 27 6.66 0.14 -6.95
C ASP A 27 6.34 -1.11 -6.12
N VAL A 28 5.55 -0.90 -5.08
CA VAL A 28 4.97 -1.97 -4.27
C VAL A 28 4.03 -2.79 -5.15
N LYS A 29 4.25 -4.11 -5.25
CA LYS A 29 3.40 -5.00 -6.05
C LYS A 29 2.17 -5.40 -5.22
N PRO A 30 0.94 -5.23 -5.73
CA PRO A 30 -0.27 -5.60 -4.99
C PRO A 30 -0.30 -7.07 -4.56
N GLY A 31 0.22 -8.00 -5.38
CA GLY A 31 0.33 -9.41 -5.00
C GLY A 31 1.22 -9.65 -3.78
N ALA A 32 2.28 -8.88 -3.59
CA ALA A 32 3.14 -8.98 -2.40
C ALA A 32 2.45 -8.43 -1.15
N LEU A 33 1.68 -7.34 -1.29
CA LEU A 33 0.82 -6.81 -0.21
C LEU A 33 -0.26 -7.80 0.23
N ALA A 34 -0.72 -8.69 -0.65
CA ALA A 34 -1.67 -9.73 -0.30
C ALA A 34 -1.07 -10.73 0.69
N ASN A 35 0.20 -11.11 0.52
CA ASN A 35 0.92 -11.97 1.46
C ASN A 35 1.02 -11.31 2.85
N ILE A 36 1.37 -10.02 2.90
CA ILE A 36 1.43 -9.23 4.14
C ILE A 36 0.04 -9.11 4.79
N SER A 37 -1.00 -8.89 3.99
CA SER A 37 -2.38 -8.70 4.48
C SER A 37 -3.00 -10.01 4.98
N ASN A 38 -2.58 -11.16 4.44
CA ASN A 38 -3.11 -12.47 4.82
C ASN A 38 -2.73 -12.89 6.24
N VAL A 39 -1.59 -12.43 6.73
CA VAL A 39 -1.07 -12.74 8.07
C VAL A 39 -1.53 -11.76 9.14
N GLN A 40 -2.37 -10.77 8.80
CA GLN A 40 -2.83 -9.78 9.77
C GLN A 40 -3.73 -10.40 10.86
N PRO A 41 -3.71 -9.85 12.09
CA PRO A 41 -4.56 -10.31 13.18
C PRO A 41 -6.04 -10.44 12.77
N LYS A 42 -6.57 -11.67 12.76
CA LYS A 42 -7.99 -11.93 12.54
C LYS A 42 -8.75 -11.64 13.83
N THR A 43 -9.46 -10.52 13.90
CA THR A 43 -10.30 -10.15 15.05
C THR A 43 -11.73 -10.65 14.88
N LYS A 44 -12.47 -10.88 15.98
CA LYS A 44 -13.88 -11.31 15.90
C LYS A 44 -14.72 -10.15 15.35
N MET A 45 -15.62 -10.46 14.40
CA MET A 45 -16.56 -9.48 13.86
C MET A 45 -17.34 -8.80 15.01
N GLN A 46 -17.59 -7.49 14.84
CA GLN A 46 -18.35 -6.59 15.72
C GLN A 46 -17.67 -6.06 17.00
N ILE A 47 -16.93 -6.86 17.78
CA ILE A 47 -16.39 -6.39 19.07
C ILE A 47 -14.95 -5.84 18.93
N ASP A 48 -14.21 -6.31 17.91
CA ASP A 48 -12.79 -6.03 17.70
C ASP A 48 -12.44 -5.55 16.28
N ALA A 49 -13.43 -4.99 15.57
CA ALA A 49 -13.38 -4.75 14.13
C ALA A 49 -12.61 -3.48 13.68
N GLN A 50 -11.96 -2.74 14.58
CA GLN A 50 -11.10 -1.60 14.20
C GLN A 50 -9.74 -1.74 14.87
N TYR A 51 -8.71 -1.78 14.05
CA TYR A 51 -7.32 -1.72 14.46
C TYR A 51 -6.49 -1.21 13.27
N ALA A 52 -5.29 -0.73 13.59
CA ALA A 52 -4.25 -0.45 12.63
C ALA A 52 -2.95 -1.13 13.09
N ILE A 53 -2.11 -1.46 12.12
CA ILE A 53 -0.81 -2.08 12.29
C ILE A 53 0.14 -1.48 11.27
N ALA A 54 1.35 -1.15 11.68
CA ALA A 54 2.41 -0.83 10.75
C ALA A 54 3.55 -1.83 10.91
N ILE A 55 4.10 -2.26 9.80
CA ILE A 55 5.20 -3.22 9.78
C ILE A 55 6.32 -2.73 8.87
N SER A 56 7.56 -2.88 9.33
CA SER A 56 8.76 -2.75 8.51
C SER A 56 9.22 -4.13 8.05
N VAL A 57 9.35 -4.33 6.74
CA VAL A 57 9.79 -5.59 6.12
C VAL A 57 10.91 -5.31 5.12
N GLN A 58 11.63 -6.34 4.69
CA GLN A 58 12.62 -6.16 3.63
C GLN A 58 11.90 -5.82 2.31
N ARG A 59 12.64 -5.21 1.38
CA ARG A 59 12.11 -4.80 0.07
C ARG A 59 11.36 -5.93 -0.64
N ALA A 60 11.92 -7.15 -0.59
CA ALA A 60 11.39 -8.31 -1.26
C ALA A 60 9.94 -8.61 -0.86
N GLN A 61 9.56 -8.45 0.41
CA GLN A 61 8.18 -8.67 0.86
C GLN A 61 7.16 -7.70 0.26
N CYS A 62 7.59 -6.61 -0.37
CA CYS A 62 6.72 -5.67 -1.07
C CYS A 62 6.87 -5.72 -2.61
N THR A 63 7.90 -6.37 -3.14
CA THR A 63 8.19 -6.39 -4.60
C THR A 63 8.19 -7.79 -5.21
N ASP A 64 8.31 -8.85 -4.41
CA ASP A 64 8.32 -10.23 -4.86
C ASP A 64 7.09 -10.96 -4.29
N VAL A 65 6.25 -11.47 -5.19
CA VAL A 65 5.02 -12.20 -4.83
C VAL A 65 5.33 -13.58 -4.22
N HIS A 66 6.56 -14.07 -4.38
CA HIS A 66 7.03 -15.33 -3.81
C HIS A 66 7.80 -15.16 -2.50
N ALA A 67 8.05 -13.92 -2.07
CA ALA A 67 8.72 -13.66 -0.80
C ALA A 67 7.85 -14.14 0.37
N ASP A 68 8.44 -14.99 1.21
CA ASP A 68 7.76 -15.50 2.39
C ASP A 68 7.75 -14.46 3.50
N ILE A 69 6.54 -14.06 3.90
CA ILE A 69 6.30 -13.13 5.00
C ILE A 69 6.58 -13.76 6.36
N GLN A 70 6.48 -15.09 6.49
CA GLN A 70 6.62 -15.79 7.78
C GLN A 70 8.01 -15.61 8.41
N ASN A 71 9.03 -15.32 7.59
CA ASN A 71 10.39 -15.07 8.05
C ASN A 71 10.57 -13.71 8.74
N VAL A 72 9.65 -12.76 8.53
CA VAL A 72 9.72 -11.40 9.11
C VAL A 72 8.49 -11.04 9.94
N PHE A 73 7.38 -11.74 9.74
CA PHE A 73 6.16 -11.64 10.54
C PHE A 73 5.39 -12.95 10.45
N SER A 74 5.65 -13.81 11.43
CA SER A 74 5.08 -15.14 11.49
C SER A 74 3.63 -15.13 11.97
N ASN A 75 2.94 -16.26 11.78
CA ASN A 75 1.63 -16.47 12.40
C ASN A 75 1.68 -16.41 13.94
N LYS A 76 2.83 -16.73 14.55
CA LYS A 76 3.06 -16.59 15.99
C LYS A 76 3.10 -15.10 16.37
N ASP A 77 3.79 -14.27 15.60
CA ASP A 77 3.83 -12.82 15.79
C ASP A 77 2.44 -12.20 15.62
N ALA A 78 1.72 -12.58 14.55
CA ALA A 78 0.35 -12.13 14.32
C ALA A 78 -0.59 -12.49 15.48
N LYS A 79 -0.44 -13.71 16.03
CA LYS A 79 -1.17 -14.13 17.22
C LYS A 79 -0.78 -13.29 18.44
N HIS A 80 0.51 -13.03 18.65
CA HIS A 80 0.97 -12.21 19.77
C HIS A 80 0.42 -10.78 19.69
N VAL A 81 0.51 -10.14 18.52
CA VAL A 81 -0.09 -8.81 18.27
C VAL A 81 -1.58 -8.85 18.58
N LYS A 82 -2.31 -9.85 18.10
CA LYS A 82 -3.74 -10.02 18.39
C LYS A 82 -4.00 -10.09 19.89
N ASP A 83 -3.23 -10.90 20.61
CA ASP A 83 -3.40 -11.11 22.05
C ASP A 83 -3.17 -9.79 22.83
N GLU A 84 -2.17 -8.98 22.44
CA GLU A 84 -1.95 -7.65 23.04
C GLU A 84 -3.10 -6.68 22.76
N LEU A 85 -3.57 -6.62 21.52
CA LEU A 85 -4.72 -5.79 21.14
C LEU A 85 -6.02 -6.23 21.85
N SER A 86 -6.20 -7.53 22.10
CA SER A 86 -7.35 -8.08 22.83
C SER A 86 -7.33 -7.70 24.32
N LYS A 87 -6.14 -7.52 24.91
CA LYS A 87 -5.98 -6.97 26.28
C LYS A 87 -6.20 -5.46 26.35
N GLY A 88 -6.45 -4.79 25.21
CA GLY A 88 -6.57 -3.34 25.13
C GLY A 88 -5.23 -2.61 25.16
N GLN A 89 -4.12 -3.34 24.97
CA GLN A 89 -2.78 -2.77 24.93
C GLN A 89 -2.40 -2.37 23.49
N LYS A 90 -1.40 -1.50 23.34
CA LYS A 90 -0.72 -1.26 22.06
C LYS A 90 0.39 -2.29 21.91
N CYS A 91 0.61 -2.79 20.70
CA CYS A 91 1.86 -3.46 20.36
C CYS A 91 2.85 -2.38 19.92
N LEU A 92 3.95 -2.20 20.66
CA LEU A 92 5.03 -1.29 20.29
C LEU A 92 6.31 -2.09 20.11
N LEU A 93 6.66 -2.41 18.87
CA LEU A 93 7.81 -3.26 18.53
C LEU A 93 7.76 -4.61 19.27
N CYS A 94 6.57 -5.20 19.37
CA CYS A 94 6.29 -6.32 20.26
C CYS A 94 6.68 -7.71 19.69
N THR A 95 7.26 -7.76 18.49
CA THR A 95 7.77 -8.99 17.88
C THR A 95 9.25 -9.15 18.18
N ASP A 96 9.78 -10.37 18.05
CA ASP A 96 11.22 -10.63 18.24
C ASP A 96 12.06 -9.79 17.25
N SER A 97 11.56 -9.61 16.03
CA SER A 97 12.16 -8.74 15.00
C SER A 97 11.95 -7.24 15.23
N ARG A 98 11.21 -6.84 16.28
CA ARG A 98 10.94 -5.45 16.67
C ARG A 98 10.47 -4.57 15.50
N ASN A 99 9.72 -5.14 14.57
CA ASN A 99 9.39 -4.52 13.29
C ASN A 99 7.90 -4.21 13.13
N VAL A 100 7.12 -4.32 14.21
CA VAL A 100 5.66 -4.15 14.18
C VAL A 100 5.19 -3.21 15.27
N ILE A 101 4.29 -2.30 14.92
CA ILE A 101 3.45 -1.55 15.86
C ILE A 101 1.99 -1.82 15.54
N ALA A 102 1.13 -1.87 16.55
CA ALA A 102 -0.30 -2.00 16.35
C ALA A 102 -1.10 -1.34 17.46
N ALA A 103 -2.28 -0.84 17.11
CA ALA A 103 -3.20 -0.26 18.08
C ALA A 103 -4.66 -0.49 17.68
N ARG A 104 -5.52 -0.45 18.69
CA ARG A 104 -6.96 -0.28 18.53
C ARG A 104 -7.37 1.15 18.84
N PRO A 105 -8.60 1.57 18.50
CA PRO A 105 -9.13 2.83 18.97
C PRO A 105 -9.00 2.95 20.49
N ASN A 106 -8.57 4.13 20.94
CA ASN A 106 -8.46 4.42 22.36
C ASN A 106 -9.86 4.47 22.98
N ARG A 107 -10.10 3.65 24.00
CA ARG A 107 -11.42 3.55 24.63
C ARG A 107 -11.79 4.79 25.45
N THR A 108 -10.81 5.53 25.94
CA THR A 108 -10.98 6.71 26.79
C THR A 108 -11.13 7.96 25.94
N THR A 109 -10.15 8.27 25.10
CA THR A 109 -10.13 9.48 24.26
C THR A 109 -10.97 9.34 22.99
N LYS A 110 -11.38 8.12 22.63
CA LYS A 110 -12.08 7.79 21.38
C LYS A 110 -11.26 8.06 20.11
N GLU A 111 -9.96 8.24 20.23
CA GLU A 111 -9.04 8.35 19.09
C GLU A 111 -9.07 7.06 18.27
N HIS A 112 -9.08 7.19 16.95
CA HIS A 112 -9.02 6.05 16.04
C HIS A 112 -7.61 5.46 15.99
N SER A 113 -7.53 4.15 15.74
CA SER A 113 -6.27 3.39 15.71
C SER A 113 -5.21 4.01 14.81
N GLU A 114 -5.62 4.57 13.67
CA GLU A 114 -4.74 5.22 12.72
C GLU A 114 -4.05 6.44 13.33
N HIS A 115 -4.82 7.29 14.01
CA HIS A 115 -4.32 8.46 14.71
C HIS A 115 -3.42 8.05 15.88
N VAL A 116 -3.83 7.06 16.66
CA VAL A 116 -3.07 6.53 17.81
C VAL A 116 -1.67 6.04 17.41
N LEU A 117 -1.49 5.54 16.19
CA LEU A 117 -0.18 5.10 15.70
C LEU A 117 0.67 6.22 15.09
N LEU A 118 0.04 7.27 14.57
CA LEU A 118 0.71 8.35 13.85
C LEU A 118 0.99 9.58 14.72
N TYR A 119 0.48 9.62 15.96
CA TYR A 119 0.60 10.75 16.87
C TYR A 119 1.07 10.35 18.29
N PRO A 120 1.66 11.30 19.03
CA PRO A 120 2.03 12.66 18.62
C PRO A 120 3.21 12.66 17.63
N LEU A 121 3.32 13.66 16.75
CA LEU A 121 4.40 13.72 15.77
C LEU A 121 5.77 13.82 16.46
N GLY A 122 6.74 13.04 16.00
CA GLY A 122 8.10 12.99 16.54
C GLY A 122 8.27 11.99 17.69
N GLU A 123 7.19 11.53 18.31
CA GLU A 123 7.21 10.52 19.39
C GLU A 123 6.16 9.42 19.19
N SER A 124 5.54 9.37 18.01
CA SER A 124 4.46 8.44 17.72
C SER A 124 4.97 7.00 17.71
N PRO A 125 4.09 6.01 17.88
CA PRO A 125 4.43 4.62 17.58
C PRO A 125 5.06 4.45 16.21
N MET A 126 4.57 5.16 15.18
CA MET A 126 5.17 5.17 13.86
C MET A 126 6.61 5.64 13.90
N ASP A 127 6.92 6.78 14.52
CA ASP A 127 8.28 7.30 14.62
C ASP A 127 9.25 6.26 15.21
N LYS A 128 8.83 5.52 16.25
CA LYS A 128 9.60 4.42 16.85
C LYS A 128 9.82 3.24 15.90
N LEU A 129 8.83 2.91 15.07
CA LEU A 129 9.01 1.92 14.01
C LEU A 129 10.01 2.41 12.96
N LEU A 130 9.97 3.69 12.61
CA LEU A 130 10.84 4.26 11.59
C LEU A 130 12.31 4.31 12.03
N GLU A 131 12.59 4.42 13.33
CA GLU A 131 13.94 4.24 13.88
C GLU A 131 14.53 2.85 13.61
N GLN A 132 13.68 1.83 13.43
CA GLN A 132 14.09 0.46 13.09
C GLN A 132 14.12 0.21 11.58
N ALA A 133 13.58 1.12 10.76
CA ALA A 133 13.41 0.94 9.33
C ALA A 133 14.48 1.70 8.53
N ASP A 134 15.29 0.98 7.75
CA ASP A 134 16.23 1.61 6.82
C ASP A 134 15.54 2.08 5.52
N GLN A 135 16.26 2.76 4.63
CA GLN A 135 15.71 3.25 3.35
C GLN A 135 15.43 2.15 2.32
N ASN A 136 16.03 0.96 2.48
CA ASN A 136 15.83 -0.18 1.59
C ASN A 136 14.62 -1.03 2.02
N SER A 137 14.20 -0.93 3.28
CA SER A 137 13.01 -1.61 3.80
C SER A 137 11.71 -1.05 3.21
N CYS A 138 10.65 -1.83 3.29
CA CYS A 138 9.28 -1.43 2.98
C CYS A 138 8.49 -1.28 4.27
N VAL A 139 7.82 -0.15 4.47
CA VAL A 139 6.90 0.04 5.59
C VAL A 139 5.47 0.00 5.07
N VAL A 140 4.67 -0.91 5.62
CA VAL A 140 3.26 -1.08 5.26
C VAL A 140 2.42 -0.67 6.46
N PHE A 141 1.59 0.35 6.29
CA PHE A 141 0.58 0.76 7.25
C PHE A 141 -0.77 0.15 6.85
N TYR A 142 -1.24 -0.81 7.61
CA TYR A 142 -2.52 -1.47 7.40
C TYR A 142 -3.56 -0.98 8.40
N SER A 143 -4.75 -0.61 7.91
CA SER A 143 -5.93 -0.38 8.76
C SER A 143 -7.04 -1.33 8.35
N TYR A 144 -7.73 -1.95 9.33
CA TYR A 144 -8.79 -2.90 8.99
C TYR A 144 -9.94 -2.22 8.23
N ASN A 145 -10.43 -1.07 8.71
CA ASN A 145 -11.34 -0.23 7.93
C ASN A 145 -10.58 0.94 7.31
N SER A 146 -11.07 1.45 6.18
CA SER A 146 -10.59 2.69 5.58
C SER A 146 -10.66 3.84 6.59
N PRO A 147 -9.69 4.78 6.58
CA PRO A 147 -9.79 6.00 7.38
C PRO A 147 -11.13 6.69 7.17
N CYS A 148 -11.87 6.91 8.25
CA CYS A 148 -13.20 7.50 8.12
C CYS A 148 -13.12 8.96 7.68
N VAL A 149 -14.04 9.38 6.81
CA VAL A 149 -14.02 10.74 6.24
C VAL A 149 -14.17 11.79 7.33
N LYS A 150 -15.13 11.60 8.24
CA LYS A 150 -15.50 12.62 9.24
C LYS A 150 -14.36 12.94 10.22
N LYS A 151 -13.63 11.93 10.69
CA LYS A 151 -12.65 12.09 11.78
C LYS A 151 -11.21 12.01 11.27
N CYS A 152 -10.88 10.94 10.54
CA CYS A 152 -9.50 10.65 10.13
C CYS A 152 -9.03 11.49 8.94
N ILE A 153 -9.93 11.97 8.08
CA ILE A 153 -9.55 12.73 6.88
C ILE A 153 -9.89 14.23 7.03
N ARG A 154 -11.04 14.57 7.63
CA ARG A 154 -11.51 15.96 7.73
C ARG A 154 -11.63 16.51 9.16
N GLY A 155 -11.41 15.68 10.19
CA GLY A 155 -11.76 16.02 11.57
C GLY A 155 -10.58 16.05 12.53
N GLU A 156 -10.87 15.86 13.82
CA GLU A 156 -9.92 15.97 14.92
C GLU A 156 -8.83 14.88 14.93
N ASP A 157 -9.14 13.67 14.46
CA ASP A 157 -8.18 12.58 14.32
C ASP A 157 -7.48 12.61 12.95
N ASN A 158 -7.35 13.79 12.32
CA ASN A 158 -6.78 13.91 10.99
C ASN A 158 -5.42 13.21 10.90
N ILE A 159 -5.28 12.29 9.95
CA ILE A 159 -4.06 11.48 9.82
C ILE A 159 -3.10 12.00 8.75
N LEU A 160 -3.50 12.97 7.92
CA LEU A 160 -2.72 13.39 6.76
C LEU A 160 -1.36 13.99 7.16
N ASN A 161 -1.30 14.75 8.25
CA ASN A 161 -0.03 15.26 8.76
C ASN A 161 0.84 14.15 9.34
N GLY A 162 0.25 13.16 10.03
CA GLY A 162 0.96 11.98 10.51
C GLY A 162 1.52 11.11 9.38
N LEU A 163 0.74 10.89 8.32
CA LEU A 163 1.20 10.22 7.10
C LEU A 163 2.30 11.04 6.42
N SER A 164 2.16 12.36 6.34
CA SER A 164 3.18 13.23 5.73
C SER A 164 4.48 13.19 6.52
N ASN A 165 4.42 13.19 7.86
CA ASN A 165 5.58 13.00 8.72
C ASN A 165 6.29 11.68 8.42
N TRP A 166 5.55 10.56 8.38
CA TRP A 166 6.10 9.26 8.03
C TRP A 166 6.81 9.28 6.66
N ILE A 167 6.16 9.78 5.62
CA ILE A 167 6.74 9.81 4.27
C ILE A 167 7.94 10.76 4.19
N ASN A 168 7.91 11.90 4.89
CA ASN A 168 9.03 12.83 4.96
C ASN A 168 10.24 12.26 5.70
N THR A 169 10.03 11.41 6.71
CA THR A 169 11.10 10.67 7.38
C THR A 169 11.71 9.61 6.44
N ARG A 170 10.92 9.08 5.50
CA ARG A 170 11.33 8.03 4.56
C ARG A 170 11.23 8.48 3.09
N LYS A 171 11.78 9.65 2.74
CA LYS A 171 11.63 10.28 1.40
C LYS A 171 11.90 9.33 0.23
N ASN A 172 12.82 8.38 0.38
CA ASN A 172 13.19 7.41 -0.65
C ASN A 172 12.80 5.96 -0.31
N GLY A 173 12.17 5.77 0.85
CA GLY A 173 11.73 4.47 1.33
C GLY A 173 10.47 3.98 0.61
N MET A 174 10.31 2.67 0.57
CA MET A 174 9.09 2.06 0.04
C MET A 174 8.00 2.10 1.11
N ASN A 175 6.85 2.71 0.79
CA ASN A 175 5.76 2.91 1.72
C ASN A 175 4.42 2.53 1.07
N ALA A 176 3.53 1.91 1.83
CA ALA A 176 2.17 1.60 1.39
C ALA A 176 1.16 1.78 2.52
N PHE A 177 0.05 2.47 2.25
CA PHE A 177 -1.13 2.43 3.09
C PHE A 177 -2.08 1.38 2.51
N VAL A 178 -2.38 0.35 3.28
CA VAL A 178 -3.37 -0.67 2.96
C VAL A 178 -4.61 -0.53 3.86
N PHE A 179 -5.80 -0.72 3.30
CA PHE A 179 -6.99 -1.00 4.10
C PHE A 179 -7.80 -2.16 3.53
N ASN A 180 -8.72 -2.72 4.32
CA ASN A 180 -9.53 -3.87 3.89
C ASN A 180 -10.98 -3.50 3.60
N GLU A 181 -11.70 -3.06 4.63
CA GLU A 181 -13.12 -2.74 4.53
C GLU A 181 -13.36 -1.24 4.41
N ILE A 182 -14.40 -0.85 3.69
CA ILE A 182 -14.85 0.55 3.73
C ILE A 182 -15.53 0.78 5.06
N TRP A 183 -15.13 1.85 5.76
CA TRP A 183 -15.74 2.24 7.02
C TRP A 183 -17.26 2.27 6.89
N GLN A 184 -17.94 1.57 7.79
CA GLN A 184 -19.38 1.30 7.69
C GLN A 184 -20.25 2.54 7.51
N LYS A 185 -19.86 3.70 8.07
CA LYS A 185 -20.61 4.97 7.94
C LYS A 185 -20.32 5.74 6.64
N ASP A 186 -19.37 5.26 5.84
CA ASP A 186 -18.91 5.88 4.61
C ASP A 186 -19.26 5.05 3.36
N LYS A 187 -19.81 3.83 3.51
CA LYS A 187 -20.15 2.90 2.41
C LYS A 187 -21.06 3.49 1.31
N LYS A 188 -21.91 4.47 1.65
CA LYS A 188 -22.83 5.12 0.71
C LYS A 188 -22.30 6.44 0.14
N LYS A 189 -21.10 6.86 0.53
CA LYS A 189 -20.51 8.13 0.12
C LYS A 189 -19.65 7.96 -1.12
N ASN A 190 -19.48 9.05 -1.88
CA ASN A 190 -18.41 9.12 -2.86
C ASN A 190 -17.10 9.39 -2.13
N LEU A 191 -16.17 8.44 -2.18
CA LEU A 191 -14.89 8.49 -1.48
C LEU A 191 -13.71 8.90 -2.38
N ALA A 192 -13.97 9.20 -3.65
CA ALA A 192 -12.91 9.44 -4.62
C ALA A 192 -11.99 10.58 -4.20
N GLU A 193 -12.54 11.76 -3.89
CA GLU A 193 -11.76 12.93 -3.45
C GLU A 193 -10.95 12.64 -2.18
N GLU A 194 -11.54 11.90 -1.25
CA GLU A 194 -10.91 11.60 0.04
C GLU A 194 -9.77 10.60 -0.10
N PHE A 195 -9.91 9.61 -0.98
CA PHE A 195 -8.85 8.64 -1.25
C PHE A 195 -7.74 9.24 -2.12
N LEU A 196 -8.06 10.20 -3.00
CA LEU A 196 -7.03 10.99 -3.70
C LEU A 196 -6.18 11.79 -2.70
N LYS A 197 -6.79 12.39 -1.67
CA LYS A 197 -6.04 13.11 -0.62
C LYS A 197 -5.04 12.22 0.11
N ILE A 198 -5.45 10.99 0.47
CA ILE A 198 -4.54 10.04 1.11
C ILE A 198 -3.46 9.59 0.13
N ASN A 199 -3.84 9.22 -1.11
CA ASN A 199 -2.91 8.71 -2.12
C ASN A 199 -1.86 9.75 -2.54
N ALA A 200 -2.20 11.04 -2.49
CA ALA A 200 -1.26 12.13 -2.73
C ALA A 200 -0.13 12.20 -1.69
N VAL A 201 -0.35 11.65 -0.48
CA VAL A 201 0.64 11.58 0.58
C VAL A 201 1.37 10.24 0.56
N VAL A 202 0.62 9.13 0.54
CA VAL A 202 1.15 7.76 0.59
C VAL A 202 0.38 6.87 -0.37
N PRO A 203 1.05 6.02 -1.18
CA PRO A 203 0.37 5.09 -2.08
C PRO A 203 -0.69 4.25 -1.35
N LEU A 204 -1.95 4.36 -1.81
CA LEU A 204 -3.10 3.76 -1.16
C LEU A 204 -3.52 2.48 -1.89
N TYR A 205 -3.74 1.41 -1.13
CA TYR A 205 -4.15 0.10 -1.60
C TYR A 205 -5.33 -0.41 -0.80
N ARG A 206 -6.15 -1.23 -1.47
CA ARG A 206 -7.21 -2.00 -0.82
C ARG A 206 -6.90 -3.48 -0.97
N CYS A 207 -6.98 -4.22 0.13
CA CYS A 207 -6.83 -5.67 0.14
C CYS A 207 -8.09 -6.35 0.66
N LYS A 208 -8.64 -7.30 -0.08
CA LYS A 208 -9.87 -8.00 0.29
C LYS A 208 -9.74 -9.49 0.04
N ILE A 209 -10.38 -10.30 0.88
CA ILE A 209 -10.56 -11.73 0.64
C ILE A 209 -11.56 -11.94 -0.51
N THR A 210 -11.16 -12.69 -1.52
CA THR A 210 -11.95 -13.16 -2.66
C THR A 210 -12.10 -14.69 -2.60
N SER A 211 -12.68 -15.31 -3.64
CA SER A 211 -12.71 -16.77 -3.78
C SER A 211 -11.30 -17.37 -3.91
N ASP A 212 -10.35 -16.59 -4.43
CA ASP A 212 -9.03 -17.07 -4.83
C ASP A 212 -7.96 -16.77 -3.76
N GLY A 213 -8.37 -16.12 -2.65
CA GLY A 213 -7.50 -15.77 -1.53
C GLY A 213 -7.55 -14.29 -1.20
N MET A 214 -6.51 -13.78 -0.52
CA MET A 214 -6.34 -12.34 -0.35
C MET A 214 -5.89 -11.74 -1.68
N GLU A 215 -6.59 -10.73 -2.18
CA GLU A 215 -6.19 -9.94 -3.34
C GLU A 215 -6.06 -8.48 -2.94
N CYS A 216 -5.12 -7.77 -3.55
CA CYS A 216 -4.92 -6.34 -3.32
C CYS A 216 -4.88 -5.59 -4.64
N TRP A 217 -5.31 -4.33 -4.58
CA TRP A 217 -5.33 -3.43 -5.73
C TRP A 217 -4.93 -2.03 -5.31
N LYS A 218 -4.29 -1.31 -6.22
CA LYS A 218 -3.99 0.11 -6.03
C LYS A 218 -5.28 0.91 -6.15
N CYS A 219 -5.53 1.79 -5.18
CA CYS A 219 -6.77 2.57 -5.15
C CYS A 219 -6.80 3.67 -6.21
N VAL A 220 -5.63 4.16 -6.62
CA VAL A 220 -5.49 5.31 -7.52
C VAL A 220 -4.43 5.03 -8.57
N GLU A 221 -4.81 5.16 -9.84
CA GLU A 221 -3.91 5.13 -10.99
C GLU A 221 -4.18 6.34 -11.88
N ASN A 222 -3.12 7.06 -12.28
CA ASN A 222 -3.22 8.25 -13.13
C ASN A 222 -4.24 9.29 -12.62
N ASN A 223 -4.24 9.54 -11.30
CA ASN A 223 -5.19 10.41 -10.58
C ASN A 223 -6.67 10.01 -10.70
N ASN A 224 -6.95 8.80 -11.19
CA ASN A 224 -8.29 8.22 -11.22
C ASN A 224 -8.41 7.18 -10.11
N VAL A 225 -9.47 7.31 -9.32
CA VAL A 225 -9.81 6.32 -8.29
C VAL A 225 -10.53 5.17 -8.95
N ASP A 226 -10.08 3.94 -8.70
CA ASP A 226 -10.80 2.78 -9.16
C ASP A 226 -12.15 2.70 -8.44
N THR A 227 -13.22 2.97 -9.18
CA THR A 227 -14.58 3.00 -8.65
C THR A 227 -15.06 1.65 -8.13
N PHE A 228 -14.48 0.54 -8.60
CA PHE A 228 -14.75 -0.80 -8.10
C PHE A 228 -14.20 -1.01 -6.69
N LEU A 229 -13.08 -0.36 -6.36
CA LEU A 229 -12.45 -0.44 -5.05
C LEU A 229 -13.13 0.43 -3.99
N ILE A 230 -13.93 1.41 -4.38
CA ILE A 230 -14.66 2.29 -3.44
C ILE A 230 -16.14 1.93 -3.29
N LYS A 231 -16.75 1.23 -4.27
CA LYS A 231 -18.13 0.76 -4.17
C LYS A 231 -18.15 -0.63 -3.53
N GLY A 232 -18.78 -0.74 -2.37
CA GLY A 232 -19.03 -2.05 -1.75
C GLY A 232 -19.94 -2.90 -2.63
N TRP A 233 -19.35 -3.79 -3.43
CA TRP A 233 -19.94 -4.94 -4.14
C TRP A 233 -21.38 -4.77 -4.66
N HIS A 234 -21.50 -4.57 -5.98
CA HIS A 234 -22.48 -5.23 -6.85
C HIS A 234 -22.07 -4.96 -8.30
N PHE A 235 -21.00 -5.60 -8.81
CA PHE A 235 -20.79 -5.70 -10.26
C PHE A 235 -20.09 -7.02 -10.58
N ASN A 236 -20.78 -7.84 -11.39
CA ASN A 236 -20.27 -9.11 -11.89
C ASN A 236 -19.00 -8.88 -12.73
N LYS A 237 -17.99 -9.73 -12.52
CA LYS A 237 -16.69 -9.80 -13.21
C LYS A 237 -16.83 -10.24 -14.69
N SER A 238 -17.88 -9.79 -15.41
CA SER A 238 -18.19 -10.23 -16.78
C SER A 238 -17.80 -9.23 -17.88
N PHE A 239 -17.27 -8.06 -17.56
CA PHE A 239 -16.79 -7.11 -18.56
C PHE A 239 -15.33 -6.78 -18.26
N PHE A 240 -14.47 -6.88 -19.27
CA PHE A 240 -13.00 -6.88 -19.22
C PHE A 240 -12.35 -8.23 -18.86
N LYS A 241 -12.56 -9.23 -19.73
CA LYS A 241 -11.40 -9.96 -20.25
C LYS A 241 -10.75 -9.06 -21.29
N PRO A 242 -9.46 -8.69 -21.18
CA PRO A 242 -8.72 -8.23 -22.34
C PRO A 242 -8.55 -9.47 -23.23
N THR A 243 -9.38 -9.60 -24.26
CA THR A 243 -9.07 -10.50 -25.36
C THR A 243 -7.80 -9.99 -26.02
N MET A 244 -6.66 -10.58 -25.66
CA MET A 244 -5.52 -10.61 -26.55
C MET A 244 -5.94 -11.40 -27.80
N SER A 245 -6.43 -10.68 -28.80
CA SER A 245 -6.44 -11.15 -30.18
C SER A 245 -5.47 -10.27 -30.95
N ASN A 246 -4.25 -10.78 -31.12
CA ASN A 246 -3.35 -10.34 -32.17
C ASN A 246 -4.01 -10.69 -33.51
N GLN A 247 -4.69 -9.71 -34.12
CA GLN A 247 -4.91 -9.74 -35.56
C GLN A 247 -4.56 -8.36 -36.14
N PHE A 248 -3.36 -8.31 -36.69
CA PHE A 248 -2.96 -7.34 -37.71
C PHE A 248 -4.04 -7.32 -38.81
N ILE A 249 -4.80 -6.24 -38.91
CA ILE A 249 -5.53 -5.92 -40.14
C ILE A 249 -4.71 -4.85 -40.87
N ILE A 250 -3.95 -5.32 -41.86
CA ILE A 250 -3.35 -4.47 -42.87
C ILE A 250 -4.48 -4.06 -43.83
N LEU A 251 -4.92 -2.81 -43.77
CA LEU A 251 -5.75 -2.21 -44.80
C LEU A 251 -4.85 -1.85 -45.99
N GLN A 252 -4.79 -2.75 -46.99
CA GLN A 252 -4.32 -2.36 -48.32
C GLN A 252 -5.43 -1.55 -49.00
N SER A 253 -5.13 -0.28 -49.29
CA SER A 253 -5.90 0.57 -50.18
C SER A 253 -5.62 0.16 -51.63
N THR A 254 -6.62 -0.39 -52.31
CA THR A 254 -6.63 -0.52 -53.78
C THR A 254 -7.07 0.81 -54.38
N LEU A 255 -6.13 1.56 -54.95
CA LEU A 255 -6.40 2.63 -55.91
C LEU A 255 -6.60 1.99 -57.29
N SER A 256 -7.83 2.07 -57.79
CA SER A 256 -8.21 1.77 -59.16
C SER A 256 -7.82 2.93 -60.09
N PHE A 257 -6.99 2.67 -61.09
CA PHE A 257 -6.84 3.48 -62.29
C PHE A 257 -7.28 2.64 -63.49
N GLN A 258 -8.32 3.09 -64.16
CA GLN A 258 -8.59 2.82 -65.58
C GLN A 258 -9.16 4.10 -66.18
#